data_AF-A0A2J6TMK3-F1
#
_entry.id   AF-A0A2J6TMK3-F1
#
_cell.length_a   1.000
_cell.length_b   1.000
_cell.length_c   1.000
_cell.angle_alpha   90.00
_cell.angle_beta   90.00
_cell.angle_gamma   90.00
#
_symmetry.space_group_name_H-M   'P 1'
#
loop_
_entity.id
_entity.type
_entity.pdbx_description
1 polymer ?
#
loop_
_entity_poly.entity_id
_entity_poly.type
_entity_poly.pdbx_seq_one_letter_code
_entity_poly.pdbx_strand_id
1 'polypeptide(L)'
;MAEALGQRKFVEKVCPQCKRNRLEEAFPPAPFNEHLDNIYTPFTSVEKEIRLLNILPGLENEPLRCSLQPDFLDNARYTALSYCWGAGNDRINITANGQSIPVTRNLENALRQLRHTHQNMVVWADAICINQQDLAEKSVQVGMMGGIYSKGMDVWIWLGNAGDNSDAAMDYIRNIRAVDFDDPQYKPHPDTWHAIKLLWNRPWFERLWVVQEALLARKATFNCGQQSVDFDCFVYLKRVHMKYRRLPDTRLAPM
;
A
#
# COMPACT_ATOMS: atom_id res chain seq x y z
N MET A 1 5.09 19.73 -13.80
CA MET A 1 3.96 19.42 -14.72
C MET A 1 4.27 18.29 -15.70
N ALA A 2 5.40 18.31 -16.43
CA ALA A 2 5.77 17.24 -17.37
C ALA A 2 6.05 15.87 -16.70
N GLU A 3 6.62 15.88 -15.49
CA GLU A 3 6.97 14.67 -14.72
C GLU A 3 5.73 13.94 -14.17
N ALA A 4 4.76 14.69 -13.63
CA ALA A 4 3.47 14.17 -13.17
C ALA A 4 2.60 13.61 -14.33
N LEU A 5 2.66 14.22 -15.51
CA LEU A 5 2.02 13.69 -16.73
C LEU A 5 2.70 12.40 -17.22
N GLY A 6 4.02 12.29 -17.07
CA GLY A 6 4.79 11.07 -17.33
C GLY A 6 4.43 9.94 -16.36
N GLN A 7 4.30 10.26 -15.07
CA GLN A 7 3.89 9.34 -14.00
C GLN A 7 2.44 8.85 -14.17
N ARG A 8 1.50 9.72 -14.58
CA ARG A 8 0.10 9.35 -14.84
C ARG A 8 -0.04 8.40 -16.04
N LYS A 9 0.62 8.70 -17.17
CA LYS A 9 0.71 7.79 -18.33
C LYS A 9 1.43 6.47 -17.99
N PHE A 10 2.24 6.47 -16.94
CA PHE A 10 2.97 5.30 -16.47
C PHE A 10 2.11 4.40 -15.57
N VAL A 11 1.29 4.94 -14.65
CA VAL A 11 0.39 4.10 -13.85
C VAL A 11 -0.70 3.47 -14.70
N GLU A 12 -1.19 4.15 -15.74
CA GLU A 12 -2.05 3.54 -16.76
C GLU A 12 -1.39 2.33 -17.47
N LYS A 13 -0.06 2.24 -17.44
CA LYS A 13 0.72 1.11 -17.98
C LYS A 13 1.13 0.07 -16.92
N VAL A 14 1.19 0.46 -15.64
CA VAL A 14 1.48 -0.46 -14.51
C VAL A 14 0.21 -1.21 -14.08
N CYS A 15 -0.95 -0.56 -14.13
CA CYS A 15 -2.26 -1.13 -13.83
C CYS A 15 -3.22 -0.87 -15.02
N PRO A 16 -3.26 -1.77 -16.03
CA PRO A 16 -4.15 -1.60 -17.20
C PRO A 16 -5.65 -1.62 -16.84
N GLN A 17 -6.00 -2.26 -15.72
CA GLN A 17 -7.39 -2.39 -15.24
C GLN A 17 -7.89 -1.13 -14.52
N CYS A 18 -7.01 -0.19 -14.18
CA CYS A 18 -7.36 1.08 -13.52
C CYS A 18 -8.32 1.96 -14.35
N LYS A 19 -8.63 1.60 -15.62
CA LYS A 19 -9.60 2.28 -16.49
C LYS A 19 -11.03 1.71 -16.45
N ARG A 20 -11.27 0.51 -15.90
CA ARG A 20 -12.53 -0.23 -16.14
C ARG A 20 -13.53 -0.30 -14.99
N ASN A 21 -13.11 -0.17 -13.73
CA ASN A 21 -14.01 -0.42 -12.59
C ASN A 21 -14.42 0.89 -11.89
N ARG A 22 -15.71 1.00 -11.52
CA ARG A 22 -16.28 2.17 -10.84
C ARG A 22 -15.73 2.29 -9.42
N LEU A 23 -15.67 3.54 -8.93
CA LEU A 23 -15.17 3.96 -7.61
C LEU A 23 -15.85 3.24 -6.43
N GLU A 24 -17.03 2.65 -6.64
CA GLU A 24 -17.89 2.07 -5.60
C GLU A 24 -17.59 0.59 -5.27
N GLU A 25 -16.91 -0.14 -6.17
CA GLU A 25 -16.66 -1.59 -6.01
C GLU A 25 -15.45 -1.92 -5.10
N ALA A 26 -14.70 -0.91 -4.65
CA ALA A 26 -13.44 -1.09 -3.92
C ALA A 26 -13.59 -1.32 -2.40
N PHE A 27 -14.82 -1.24 -1.87
CA PHE A 27 -15.06 -1.28 -0.41
C PHE A 27 -16.15 -2.31 -0.07
N PRO A 28 -15.84 -3.61 0.02
CA PRO A 28 -16.78 -4.54 0.63
C PRO A 28 -17.06 -4.06 2.07
N PRO A 29 -18.33 -3.93 2.49
CA PRO A 29 -18.64 -3.48 3.84
C PRO A 29 -18.02 -4.45 4.85
N ALA A 30 -17.41 -3.90 5.91
CA ALA A 30 -17.16 -4.71 7.09
C ALA A 30 -18.52 -5.23 7.61
N PRO A 31 -18.61 -6.52 8.03
CA PRO A 31 -19.82 -7.04 8.65
C PRO A 31 -20.17 -6.18 9.86
N PHE A 32 -21.47 -6.04 10.03
CA PHE A 32 -22.10 -5.31 11.13
C PHE A 32 -21.55 -5.81 12.46
N ASN A 33 -21.05 -4.90 13.29
CA ASN A 33 -20.69 -5.20 14.66
C ASN A 33 -21.23 -4.06 15.53
N GLU A 34 -22.33 -4.33 16.24
CA GLU A 34 -23.12 -3.38 17.06
C GLU A 34 -22.31 -2.73 18.21
N HIS A 35 -21.04 -3.10 18.40
CA HIS A 35 -20.19 -2.60 19.47
C HIS A 35 -19.12 -1.58 19.00
N LEU A 36 -19.13 -1.17 17.72
CA LEU A 36 -18.15 -0.20 17.18
C LEU A 36 -18.51 1.27 17.40
N ASP A 37 -19.73 1.59 17.85
CA ASP A 37 -20.18 2.98 18.05
C ASP A 37 -19.29 3.78 19.02
N ASN A 38 -18.49 3.09 19.84
CA ASN A 38 -17.64 3.71 20.84
C ASN A 38 -16.16 3.85 20.43
N ILE A 39 -15.74 3.37 19.25
CA ILE A 39 -14.33 3.51 18.81
C ILE A 39 -14.07 4.79 18.03
N TYR A 40 -15.10 5.30 17.34
CA TYR A 40 -15.00 6.45 16.45
C TYR A 40 -15.45 7.71 17.16
N THR A 41 -14.50 8.54 17.58
CA THR A 41 -14.82 9.91 17.97
C THR A 41 -15.30 10.68 16.73
N PRO A 42 -16.45 11.38 16.80
CA PRO A 42 -16.93 12.22 15.71
C PRO A 42 -15.90 13.30 15.34
N PHE A 43 -15.82 13.63 14.05
CA PHE A 43 -15.03 14.75 13.58
C PHE A 43 -15.70 16.08 13.99
N THR A 44 -14.89 17.04 14.43
CA THR A 44 -15.31 18.43 14.57
C THR A 44 -15.40 19.13 13.22
N SER A 45 -14.59 18.70 12.25
CA SER A 45 -14.60 19.18 10.87
C SER A 45 -14.22 18.05 9.90
N VAL A 46 -15.23 17.31 9.43
CA VAL A 46 -15.06 16.12 8.57
C VAL A 46 -14.29 16.38 7.26
N GLU A 47 -14.25 17.62 6.78
CA GLU A 47 -13.53 18.03 5.56
C GLU A 47 -12.04 18.35 5.80
N LYS A 48 -11.63 18.49 7.07
CA LYS A 48 -10.27 18.91 7.45
C LYS A 48 -9.56 17.91 8.35
N GLU A 49 -10.32 17.05 9.01
CA GLU A 49 -9.80 16.05 9.92
C GLU A 49 -9.73 14.67 9.26
N ILE A 50 -8.76 13.90 9.72
CA ILE A 50 -8.64 12.47 9.44
C ILE A 50 -8.46 11.76 10.76
N ARG A 51 -8.83 10.48 10.81
CA ARG A 51 -8.54 9.65 11.97
C ARG A 51 -7.20 8.94 11.74
N LEU A 52 -6.38 8.87 12.79
CA LEU A 52 -5.06 8.23 12.74
C LEU A 52 -5.02 7.07 13.71
N LEU A 53 -4.50 5.95 13.23
CA LEU A 53 -4.28 4.74 14.01
C LEU A 53 -2.86 4.79 14.58
N ASN A 54 -2.76 4.91 15.89
CA ASN A 54 -1.50 4.85 16.61
C ASN A 54 -1.26 3.41 17.09
N ILE A 55 -0.41 2.67 16.40
CA ILE A 55 0.00 1.31 16.73
C ILE A 55 0.96 1.37 17.93
N LEU A 56 0.60 0.70 19.03
CA LEU A 56 1.42 0.66 20.24
C LEU A 56 2.58 -0.33 20.09
N PRO A 57 3.70 -0.11 20.81
CA PRO A 57 4.85 -0.98 20.75
C PRO A 57 4.58 -2.37 21.30
N GLY A 58 5.41 -3.30 20.84
CA GLY A 58 5.62 -4.58 21.50
C GLY A 58 6.28 -5.61 20.57
N LEU A 59 6.35 -6.86 21.03
CA LEU A 59 7.00 -7.97 20.32
C LEU A 59 6.17 -8.54 19.16
N GLU A 60 6.81 -9.17 18.19
CA GLU A 60 6.18 -9.68 16.95
C GLU A 60 4.99 -10.62 17.21
N ASN A 61 5.02 -11.42 18.27
CA ASN A 61 3.97 -12.42 18.56
C ASN A 61 2.85 -11.92 19.48
N GLU A 62 2.97 -10.70 20.01
CA GLU A 62 1.93 -10.17 20.91
C GLU A 62 0.76 -9.57 20.11
N PRO A 63 -0.46 -9.54 20.67
CA PRO A 63 -1.61 -8.92 20.01
C PRO A 63 -1.35 -7.47 19.61
N LEU A 64 -1.89 -7.05 18.46
CA LEU A 64 -1.83 -5.65 18.04
C LEU A 64 -2.78 -4.81 18.91
N ARG A 65 -2.22 -3.81 19.57
CA ARG A 65 -2.95 -2.81 20.34
C ARG A 65 -2.71 -1.44 19.73
N CYS A 66 -3.77 -0.68 19.58
CA CYS A 66 -3.76 0.62 18.94
C CYS A 66 -4.62 1.62 19.71
N SER A 67 -4.42 2.90 19.45
CA SER A 67 -5.42 3.94 19.68
C SER A 67 -5.83 4.59 18.37
N LEU A 68 -7.07 5.06 18.29
CA LEU A 68 -7.63 5.72 17.10
C LEU A 68 -8.15 7.09 17.50
N GLN A 69 -7.67 8.15 16.85
CA GLN A 69 -8.03 9.53 17.22
C GLN A 69 -8.07 10.46 15.99
N PRO A 70 -8.99 11.44 15.95
CA PRO A 70 -8.98 12.50 14.96
C PRO A 70 -7.73 13.39 15.06
N ASP A 71 -7.27 13.90 13.94
CA ASP A 71 -6.24 14.94 13.81
C ASP A 71 -6.51 15.78 12.56
N PHE A 72 -6.04 17.02 12.52
CA PHE A 72 -6.17 17.89 11.36
C PHE A 72 -5.16 17.48 10.28
N LEU A 73 -5.66 17.18 9.08
CA LEU A 73 -4.87 16.70 7.95
C LEU A 73 -3.68 17.62 7.59
N ASP A 74 -3.82 18.93 7.79
CA ASP A 74 -2.75 19.91 7.49
C ASP A 74 -1.54 19.83 8.44
N ASN A 75 -1.75 19.36 9.68
CA ASN A 75 -0.73 19.34 10.73
C ASN A 75 -0.30 17.91 11.10
N ALA A 76 -1.10 16.92 10.72
CA ALA A 76 -0.89 15.52 11.02
C ALA A 76 0.44 14.99 10.45
N ARG A 77 1.14 14.18 11.25
CA ARG A 77 2.34 13.43 10.83
C ARG A 77 2.07 11.94 10.95
N TYR A 78 2.01 11.27 9.80
CA TYR A 78 1.64 9.86 9.72
C TYR A 78 2.24 9.21 8.46
N THR A 79 2.28 7.89 8.48
CA THR A 79 2.53 7.05 7.32
C THR A 79 1.19 6.60 6.73
N ALA A 80 0.97 6.79 5.44
CA ALA A 80 -0.25 6.29 4.79
C ALA A 80 -0.01 4.84 4.33
N LEU A 81 -0.84 3.91 4.79
CA LEU A 81 -0.77 2.50 4.44
C LEU A 81 -1.59 2.23 3.16
N SER A 82 -0.90 1.76 2.12
CA SER A 82 -1.49 1.35 0.85
C SER A 82 -1.42 -0.17 0.72
N TYR A 83 -2.57 -0.85 0.77
CA TYR A 83 -2.61 -2.32 0.82
C TYR A 83 -3.87 -2.86 0.12
N CYS A 84 -3.82 -4.09 -0.38
CA CYS A 84 -5.03 -4.73 -0.90
C CYS A 84 -5.90 -5.24 0.25
N TRP A 85 -7.18 -4.88 0.26
CA TRP A 85 -8.12 -5.37 1.27
C TRP A 85 -8.23 -6.91 1.25
N GLY A 86 -8.07 -7.51 0.05
CA GLY A 86 -8.15 -8.96 -0.18
C GLY A 86 -9.58 -9.46 -0.36
N ALA A 87 -9.73 -10.67 -0.90
CA ALA A 87 -11.04 -11.30 -1.17
C ALA A 87 -11.60 -12.12 0.01
N GLY A 88 -10.94 -12.09 1.18
CA GLY A 88 -11.13 -13.10 2.23
C GLY A 88 -12.08 -12.69 3.36
N ASN A 89 -12.98 -13.62 3.72
CA ASN A 89 -13.69 -13.64 5.02
C ASN A 89 -12.76 -13.89 6.22
N ASP A 90 -11.47 -14.13 5.99
CA ASP A 90 -10.48 -14.39 7.03
C ASP A 90 -10.15 -13.10 7.79
N ARG A 91 -10.77 -13.00 8.97
CA ARG A 91 -10.68 -11.86 9.86
C ARG A 91 -9.99 -12.24 11.15
N ILE A 92 -9.24 -11.29 11.67
CA ILE A 92 -8.55 -11.37 12.94
C ILE A 92 -8.82 -10.09 13.72
N ASN A 93 -8.94 -10.21 15.03
CA ASN A 93 -9.23 -9.06 15.88
C ASN A 93 -7.94 -8.38 16.31
N ILE A 94 -7.92 -7.05 16.20
CA ILE A 94 -6.94 -6.20 16.88
C ILE A 94 -7.67 -5.40 17.97
N THR A 95 -6.92 -4.85 18.92
CA THR A 95 -7.51 -3.97 19.96
C THR A 95 -7.26 -2.52 19.60
N ALA A 96 -8.31 -1.71 19.51
CA ALA A 96 -8.23 -0.27 19.31
C ALA A 96 -9.12 0.46 20.32
N ASN A 97 -8.57 1.45 21.04
CA ASN A 97 -9.29 2.18 22.10
C ASN A 97 -9.96 1.25 23.14
N GLY A 98 -9.30 0.14 23.47
CA GLY A 98 -9.83 -0.88 24.40
C GLY A 98 -10.91 -1.80 23.82
N GLN A 99 -11.33 -1.59 22.57
CA GLN A 99 -12.34 -2.40 21.88
C GLN A 99 -11.70 -3.39 20.90
N SER A 100 -12.34 -4.54 20.72
CA SER A 100 -11.92 -5.57 19.76
C SER A 100 -12.52 -5.28 18.39
N ILE A 101 -11.67 -5.03 17.39
CA ILE A 101 -12.10 -4.68 16.02
C ILE A 101 -11.64 -5.74 15.01
N PRO A 102 -12.54 -6.29 14.18
CA PRO A 102 -12.18 -7.29 13.19
C PRO A 102 -11.58 -6.66 11.93
N VAL A 103 -10.35 -7.02 11.61
CA VAL A 103 -9.63 -6.58 10.39
C VAL A 103 -9.32 -7.78 9.50
N THR A 104 -9.08 -7.55 8.21
CA THR A 104 -8.60 -8.65 7.33
C THR A 104 -7.21 -9.09 7.76
N ARG A 105 -6.88 -10.37 7.58
CA ARG A 105 -5.52 -10.87 7.88
C ARG A 105 -4.43 -10.10 7.14
N ASN A 106 -4.70 -9.62 5.92
CA ASN A 106 -3.71 -8.84 5.17
C ASN A 106 -3.43 -7.47 5.82
N LEU A 107 -4.46 -6.79 6.32
CA LEU A 107 -4.28 -5.54 7.07
C LEU A 107 -3.55 -5.79 8.38
N GLU A 108 -3.90 -6.85 9.10
CA GLU A 108 -3.23 -7.23 10.34
C GLU A 108 -1.72 -7.47 10.12
N ASN A 109 -1.36 -8.25 9.10
CA ASN A 109 0.03 -8.49 8.74
C ASN A 109 0.76 -7.17 8.42
N ALA A 110 0.12 -6.26 7.68
CA ALA A 110 0.68 -4.96 7.34
C ALA A 110 0.95 -4.10 8.59
N LEU A 111 -0.03 -4.00 9.49
CA LEU A 111 0.09 -3.25 10.74
C LEU A 111 1.15 -3.87 11.67
N ARG A 112 1.22 -5.20 11.71
CA ARG A 112 2.24 -5.94 12.47
C ARG A 112 3.64 -5.68 11.94
N GLN A 113 3.81 -5.62 10.63
CA GLN A 113 5.08 -5.31 10.00
C GLN A 113 5.52 -3.85 10.25
N LEU A 114 4.56 -2.92 10.38
CA LEU A 114 4.82 -1.51 10.74
C LEU A 114 5.12 -1.30 12.22
N ARG A 115 4.71 -2.23 13.09
CA ARG A 115 4.88 -2.11 14.54
C ARG A 115 6.35 -2.15 14.93
N HIS A 116 6.74 -1.21 15.79
CA HIS A 116 8.05 -1.23 16.42
C HIS A 116 8.01 -1.85 17.82
N THR A 117 9.15 -2.31 18.30
CA THR A 117 9.27 -2.92 19.62
C THR A 117 9.18 -1.90 20.76
N HIS A 118 9.61 -0.65 20.53
CA HIS A 118 9.81 0.34 21.60
C HIS A 118 9.16 1.71 21.35
N GLN A 119 8.60 1.94 20.18
CA GLN A 119 7.99 3.22 19.83
C GLN A 119 6.65 3.01 19.15
N ASN A 120 5.76 3.98 19.31
CA ASN A 120 4.49 3.98 18.59
C ASN A 120 4.71 4.24 17.10
N MET A 121 3.80 3.75 16.27
CA MET A 121 3.74 4.09 14.85
C MET A 121 2.39 4.73 14.52
N VAL A 122 2.38 5.91 13.93
CA VAL A 122 1.17 6.62 13.52
C VAL A 122 0.87 6.34 12.05
N VAL A 123 -0.23 5.65 11.78
CA VAL A 123 -0.60 5.15 10.46
C VAL A 123 -2.00 5.61 10.09
N TRP A 124 -2.20 5.92 8.81
CA TRP A 124 -3.54 6.03 8.23
C TRP A 124 -3.81 4.80 7.36
N ALA A 125 -4.90 4.08 7.64
CA ALA A 125 -5.37 2.94 6.86
C ALA A 125 -6.89 3.04 6.70
N ASP A 126 -7.36 3.15 5.46
CA ASP A 126 -8.76 3.44 5.10
C ASP A 126 -9.80 2.56 5.81
N ALA A 127 -9.57 1.25 5.92
CA ALA A 127 -10.52 0.32 6.55
C ALA A 127 -10.75 0.55 8.05
N ILE A 128 -9.83 1.22 8.75
CA ILE A 128 -9.91 1.49 10.20
C ILE A 128 -10.06 2.99 10.48
N CYS A 129 -9.42 3.84 9.69
CA CYS A 129 -9.39 5.28 9.94
C CYS A 129 -10.69 5.96 9.47
N ILE A 130 -11.38 5.39 8.50
CA ILE A 130 -12.70 5.85 8.05
C ILE A 130 -13.77 5.02 8.74
N ASN A 131 -14.78 5.67 9.31
CA ASN A 131 -15.96 4.97 9.81
C ASN A 131 -16.75 4.43 8.61
N GLN A 132 -16.57 3.14 8.33
CA GLN A 132 -17.19 2.49 7.17
C GLN A 132 -18.72 2.40 7.25
N GLN A 133 -19.29 2.61 8.44
CA GLN A 133 -20.74 2.55 8.68
C GLN A 133 -21.40 3.93 8.53
N ASP A 134 -20.65 5.02 8.71
CA ASP A 134 -21.13 6.38 8.43
C ASP A 134 -20.89 6.72 6.96
N LEU A 135 -21.95 6.60 6.15
CA LEU A 135 -21.88 6.87 4.70
C LEU A 135 -21.55 8.33 4.39
N ALA A 136 -21.95 9.28 5.23
CA ALA A 136 -21.69 10.70 5.02
C ALA A 136 -20.21 11.00 5.27
N GLU A 137 -19.68 10.53 6.39
CA GLU A 137 -18.25 10.61 6.69
C GLU A 137 -17.42 9.91 5.62
N LYS A 138 -17.76 8.66 5.29
CA LYS A 138 -17.05 7.86 4.29
C LYS A 138 -16.98 8.58 2.95
N SER A 139 -18.08 9.18 2.49
CA SER A 139 -18.11 9.92 1.23
C SER A 139 -17.09 11.07 1.23
N VAL A 140 -17.05 11.86 2.31
CA VAL A 140 -16.10 12.98 2.45
C VAL A 140 -14.66 12.48 2.52
N GLN A 141 -14.38 11.49 3.37
CA GLN A 141 -13.02 10.96 3.56
C GLN A 141 -12.47 10.29 2.28
N VAL A 142 -13.32 9.60 1.51
CA VAL A 142 -12.94 9.06 0.19
C VAL A 142 -12.62 10.22 -0.78
N GLY A 143 -13.39 11.31 -0.75
CA GLY A 143 -13.09 12.52 -1.50
C GLY A 143 -11.75 13.17 -1.11
N MET A 144 -11.29 12.98 0.12
CA MET A 144 -10.03 13.50 0.65
C MET A 144 -8.81 12.63 0.36
N MET A 145 -8.95 11.40 -0.16
CA MET A 145 -7.84 10.44 -0.31
C MET A 145 -6.60 11.01 -0.99
N GLY A 146 -6.76 11.80 -2.07
CA GLY A 146 -5.63 12.43 -2.74
C GLY A 146 -4.85 13.39 -1.83
N GLY A 147 -5.54 14.13 -0.96
CA GLY A 147 -4.93 14.98 0.07
C GLY A 147 -4.26 14.17 1.17
N ILE A 148 -4.88 13.05 1.56
CA ILE A 148 -4.37 12.15 2.61
C ILE A 148 -3.04 11.51 2.18
N TYR A 149 -2.99 10.91 0.98
CA TYR A 149 -1.75 10.27 0.51
C TYR A 149 -0.65 11.29 0.18
N SER A 150 -0.99 12.51 -0.23
CA SER A 150 0.01 13.55 -0.54
C SER A 150 0.58 14.29 0.67
N LYS A 151 -0.14 14.31 1.79
CA LYS A 151 0.30 14.97 3.03
C LYS A 151 0.98 14.03 4.02
N GLY A 152 0.79 12.71 3.90
CA GLY A 152 1.55 11.72 4.65
C GLY A 152 3.06 11.92 4.49
N MET A 153 3.83 11.56 5.52
CA MET A 153 5.29 11.65 5.46
C MET A 153 5.85 10.71 4.40
N ASP A 154 5.26 9.51 4.34
CA ASP A 154 5.55 8.46 3.40
C ASP A 154 4.30 7.61 3.16
N VAL A 155 4.30 6.94 2.01
CA VAL A 155 3.31 5.93 1.65
C VAL A 155 3.97 4.57 1.71
N TRP A 156 3.44 3.72 2.59
CA TRP A 156 3.92 2.38 2.80
C TRP A 156 3.04 1.41 2.01
N ILE A 157 3.55 0.96 0.86
CA ILE A 157 2.85 0.05 -0.04
C ILE A 157 3.11 -1.38 0.41
N TRP A 158 2.07 -2.07 0.85
CA TRP A 158 2.11 -3.47 1.29
C TRP A 158 1.72 -4.43 0.17
N LEU A 159 2.67 -5.27 -0.22
CA LEU A 159 2.47 -6.33 -1.20
C LEU A 159 2.10 -7.67 -0.56
N GLY A 160 2.09 -7.79 0.77
CA GLY A 160 1.85 -9.05 1.47
C GLY A 160 3.13 -9.70 2.00
N ASN A 161 2.97 -10.85 2.66
CA ASN A 161 4.09 -11.60 3.24
C ASN A 161 5.10 -12.08 2.17
N ALA A 162 6.28 -12.48 2.65
CA ALA A 162 7.26 -13.18 1.82
C ALA A 162 6.66 -14.50 1.30
N GLY A 163 7.04 -14.89 0.09
CA GLY A 163 6.49 -16.02 -0.65
C GLY A 163 6.70 -15.85 -2.16
N ASP A 164 6.59 -16.94 -2.93
CA ASP A 164 6.72 -16.90 -4.39
C ASP A 164 8.05 -16.28 -4.88
N ASN A 165 9.14 -16.55 -4.15
CA ASN A 165 10.48 -15.96 -4.38
C ASN A 165 10.52 -14.42 -4.35
N SER A 166 9.55 -13.78 -3.69
CA SER A 166 9.48 -12.32 -3.57
C SER A 166 10.75 -11.68 -2.99
N ASP A 167 11.44 -12.30 -2.05
CA ASP A 167 12.70 -11.75 -1.50
C ASP A 167 13.76 -11.58 -2.59
N ALA A 168 13.96 -12.59 -3.45
CA ALA A 168 14.86 -12.50 -4.60
C ALA A 168 14.42 -11.42 -5.61
N ALA A 169 13.11 -11.27 -5.83
CA ALA A 169 12.59 -10.19 -6.67
C ALA A 169 12.85 -8.81 -6.04
N MET A 170 12.59 -8.64 -4.74
CA MET A 170 12.79 -7.39 -4.02
C MET A 170 14.28 -7.00 -3.98
N ASP A 171 15.17 -7.95 -3.72
CA ASP A 171 16.62 -7.74 -3.73
C ASP A 171 17.12 -7.30 -5.11
N TYR A 172 16.63 -7.95 -6.17
CA TYR A 172 16.97 -7.57 -7.53
C TYR A 172 16.46 -6.16 -7.88
N ILE A 173 15.21 -5.84 -7.54
CA ILE A 173 14.65 -4.50 -7.80
C ILE A 173 15.42 -3.45 -6.99
N ARG A 174 15.81 -3.73 -5.74
CA ARG A 174 16.60 -2.79 -4.93
C ARG A 174 17.89 -2.37 -5.61
N ASN A 175 18.58 -3.32 -6.23
CA ASN A 175 19.89 -3.12 -6.86
C ASN A 175 19.79 -2.77 -8.35
N ILE A 176 18.59 -2.54 -8.88
CA ILE A 176 18.35 -2.45 -10.32
C ILE A 176 19.08 -1.29 -11.00
N ARG A 177 19.42 -0.24 -10.23
CA ARG A 177 20.15 0.92 -10.74
C ARG A 177 21.63 0.63 -11.03
N ALA A 178 22.18 -0.42 -10.43
CA ALA A 178 23.54 -0.88 -10.70
C ALA A 178 23.62 -1.86 -11.89
N VAL A 179 22.47 -2.28 -12.42
CA VAL A 179 22.42 -3.20 -13.57
C VAL A 179 22.61 -2.41 -14.85
N ASP A 180 23.66 -2.76 -15.59
CA ASP A 180 23.87 -2.31 -16.97
C ASP A 180 23.10 -3.22 -17.93
N PHE A 181 21.93 -2.77 -18.38
CA PHE A 181 21.10 -3.50 -19.33
C PHE A 181 21.63 -3.43 -20.77
N ASP A 182 22.58 -2.54 -21.06
CA ASP A 182 23.20 -2.41 -22.37
C ASP A 182 24.49 -3.25 -22.47
N ASP A 183 25.00 -3.80 -21.36
CA ASP A 183 26.08 -4.81 -21.36
C ASP A 183 25.62 -6.09 -22.10
N PRO A 184 26.30 -6.51 -23.19
CA PRO A 184 25.96 -7.71 -23.95
C PRO A 184 26.15 -9.02 -23.17
N GLN A 185 26.94 -9.03 -22.10
CA GLN A 185 27.15 -10.21 -21.25
C GLN A 185 26.11 -10.33 -20.15
N TYR A 186 25.41 -9.24 -19.84
CA TYR A 186 24.38 -9.23 -18.82
C TYR A 186 23.26 -10.21 -19.14
N LYS A 187 22.97 -11.09 -18.16
CA LYS A 187 21.83 -12.00 -18.15
C LYS A 187 21.30 -12.06 -16.71
N PRO A 188 20.02 -11.73 -16.45
CA PRO A 188 19.44 -11.95 -15.15
C PRO A 188 19.41 -13.46 -14.85
N HIS A 189 19.48 -13.82 -13.56
CA HIS A 189 19.30 -15.22 -13.17
C HIS A 189 17.93 -15.71 -13.67
N PRO A 190 17.79 -16.94 -14.20
CA PRO A 190 16.54 -17.42 -14.80
C PRO A 190 15.32 -17.24 -13.89
N ASP A 191 15.50 -17.48 -12.59
CA ASP A 191 14.42 -17.39 -11.61
C ASP A 191 14.07 -15.96 -11.19
N THR A 192 14.99 -15.00 -11.38
CA THR A 192 14.77 -13.60 -10.99
C THR A 192 13.53 -13.04 -11.69
N TRP A 193 13.43 -13.28 -12.99
CA TRP A 193 12.32 -12.72 -13.73
C TRP A 193 11.00 -13.43 -13.46
N HIS A 194 11.05 -14.75 -13.23
CA HIS A 194 9.88 -15.49 -12.78
C HIS A 194 9.36 -14.94 -11.44
N ALA A 195 10.25 -14.69 -10.48
CA ALA A 195 9.91 -14.08 -9.20
C ALA A 195 9.33 -12.66 -9.36
N ILE A 196 9.87 -11.84 -10.27
CA ILE A 196 9.33 -10.51 -10.57
C ILE A 196 7.92 -10.59 -11.18
N LYS A 197 7.66 -11.53 -12.09
CA LYS A 197 6.31 -11.75 -12.63
C LYS A 197 5.33 -12.11 -11.51
N LEU A 198 5.71 -13.03 -10.61
CA LEU A 198 4.88 -13.41 -9.47
C LEU A 198 4.62 -12.22 -8.54
N LEU A 199 5.63 -11.41 -8.23
CA LEU A 199 5.49 -10.19 -7.45
C LEU A 199 4.52 -9.19 -8.11
N TRP A 200 4.63 -9.00 -9.43
CA TRP A 200 3.76 -8.09 -10.20
C TRP A 200 2.33 -8.57 -10.38
N ASN A 201 2.08 -9.87 -10.21
CA ASN A 201 0.74 -10.46 -10.21
C ASN A 201 0.06 -10.40 -8.83
N ARG A 202 0.71 -9.80 -7.82
CA ARG A 202 0.09 -9.67 -6.50
C ARG A 202 -1.11 -8.72 -6.54
N PRO A 203 -2.16 -8.96 -5.73
CA PRO A 203 -3.45 -8.26 -5.83
C PRO A 203 -3.38 -6.74 -5.71
N TRP A 204 -2.33 -6.21 -5.08
CA TRP A 204 -2.16 -4.75 -4.98
C TRP A 204 -2.07 -4.08 -6.36
N PHE A 205 -1.43 -4.72 -7.34
CA PHE A 205 -1.24 -4.15 -8.69
C PHE A 205 -2.53 -4.10 -9.53
N GLU A 206 -3.59 -4.76 -9.08
CA GLU A 206 -4.91 -4.76 -9.72
C GLU A 206 -5.83 -3.64 -9.22
N ARG A 207 -5.43 -2.93 -8.16
CA ARG A 207 -6.26 -1.89 -7.52
C ARG A 207 -6.31 -0.60 -8.33
N LEU A 208 -7.50 -0.04 -8.48
CA LEU A 208 -7.77 1.23 -9.16
C LEU A 208 -7.04 2.43 -8.54
N TRP A 209 -6.93 2.45 -7.21
CA TRP A 209 -6.46 3.62 -6.44
C TRP A 209 -4.93 3.76 -6.37
N VAL A 210 -4.17 2.81 -6.92
CA VAL A 210 -2.69 2.82 -6.97
C VAL A 210 -2.12 4.15 -7.47
N VAL A 211 -2.85 4.84 -8.36
CA VAL A 211 -2.48 6.17 -8.89
C VAL A 211 -2.39 7.20 -7.76
N GLN A 212 -3.42 7.33 -6.91
CA GLN A 212 -3.45 8.34 -5.86
C GLN A 212 -2.49 7.98 -4.73
N GLU A 213 -2.40 6.70 -4.42
CA GLU A 213 -1.59 6.19 -3.31
C GLU A 213 -0.10 6.34 -3.60
N ALA A 214 0.35 6.00 -4.81
CA ALA A 214 1.77 5.96 -5.12
C ALA A 214 2.31 7.20 -5.84
N LEU A 215 1.50 7.89 -6.68
CA LEU A 215 2.00 9.05 -7.43
C LEU A 215 1.90 10.38 -6.70
N LEU A 216 0.95 10.51 -5.78
CA LEU A 216 0.78 11.74 -5.02
C LEU A 216 1.64 11.75 -3.75
N ALA A 217 2.22 10.59 -3.41
CA ALA A 217 3.12 10.42 -2.28
C ALA A 217 4.35 11.32 -2.39
N ARG A 218 4.75 11.92 -1.26
CA ARG A 218 6.07 12.59 -1.16
C ARG A 218 7.22 11.59 -1.27
N LYS A 219 7.00 10.41 -0.70
CA LYS A 219 7.89 9.24 -0.74
C LYS A 219 7.02 8.00 -0.71
N ALA A 220 7.28 7.03 -1.59
CA ALA A 220 6.58 5.75 -1.60
C ALA A 220 7.58 4.60 -1.53
N THR A 221 7.27 3.57 -0.74
CA THR A 221 8.12 2.38 -0.60
C THR A 221 7.26 1.14 -0.76
N PHE A 222 7.68 0.21 -1.63
CA PHE A 222 7.12 -1.13 -1.72
C PHE A 222 7.69 -2.01 -0.62
N ASN A 223 6.82 -2.74 0.07
CA ASN A 223 7.17 -3.62 1.17
C ASN A 223 6.55 -5.00 0.93
N CYS A 224 7.33 -6.04 1.14
CA CYS A 224 6.94 -7.42 0.94
C CYS A 224 7.68 -8.29 1.96
N GLY A 225 6.94 -8.88 2.90
CA GLY A 225 7.56 -9.48 4.09
C GLY A 225 8.47 -8.47 4.79
N GLN A 226 9.73 -8.86 5.04
CA GLN A 226 10.74 -7.99 5.67
C GLN A 226 11.49 -7.11 4.67
N GLN A 227 11.27 -7.29 3.36
CA GLN A 227 11.99 -6.57 2.33
C GLN A 227 11.27 -5.27 1.95
N SER A 228 12.04 -4.21 1.75
CA SER A 228 11.56 -2.93 1.24
C SER A 228 12.38 -2.45 0.04
N VAL A 229 11.71 -1.74 -0.87
CA VAL A 229 12.28 -1.20 -2.10
C VAL A 229 11.63 0.15 -2.41
N ASP A 230 12.45 1.14 -2.74
CA ASP A 230 11.99 2.47 -3.15
C ASP A 230 11.14 2.39 -4.43
N PHE A 231 10.06 3.19 -4.47
CA PHE A 231 9.16 3.26 -5.61
C PHE A 231 9.90 3.53 -6.93
N ASP A 232 10.94 4.36 -6.93
CA ASP A 232 11.70 4.72 -8.13
C ASP A 232 12.48 3.54 -8.73
N CYS A 233 12.94 2.60 -7.90
CA CYS A 233 13.58 1.37 -8.38
C CYS A 233 12.56 0.49 -9.11
N PHE A 234 11.36 0.37 -8.56
CA PHE A 234 10.28 -0.38 -9.18
C PHE A 234 9.84 0.26 -10.51
N VAL A 235 9.70 1.59 -10.54
CA VAL A 235 9.38 2.37 -11.75
C VAL A 235 10.45 2.16 -12.82
N TYR A 236 11.72 2.22 -12.44
CA TYR A 236 12.83 2.01 -13.36
C TYR A 236 12.78 0.62 -14.01
N LEU A 237 12.61 -0.44 -13.22
CA LEU A 237 12.51 -1.81 -13.76
C LEU A 237 11.35 -1.94 -14.76
N LYS A 238 10.18 -1.38 -14.45
CA LYS A 238 9.03 -1.40 -15.36
C LYS A 238 9.33 -0.66 -16.67
N ARG A 239 10.06 0.46 -16.63
CA ARG A 239 10.48 1.19 -17.85
C ARG A 239 11.43 0.33 -18.70
N VAL A 240 12.39 -0.32 -18.06
CA VAL A 240 13.33 -1.26 -18.70
C VAL A 240 12.56 -2.40 -19.36
N HIS A 241 11.68 -3.10 -18.64
CA HIS A 241 10.87 -4.18 -19.19
C HIS A 241 10.04 -3.72 -20.41
N MET A 242 9.46 -2.52 -20.36
CA MET A 242 8.72 -1.96 -21.50
C MET A 242 9.61 -1.64 -22.72
N LYS A 243 10.86 -1.22 -22.52
CA LYS A 243 11.85 -1.00 -23.61
C LYS A 243 12.12 -2.32 -24.34
N TYR A 244 12.47 -3.38 -23.59
CA TYR A 244 12.85 -4.67 -24.16
C TYR A 244 11.67 -5.50 -24.68
N ARG A 245 10.45 -5.26 -24.20
CA ARG A 245 9.24 -5.82 -24.82
C ARG A 245 8.97 -5.26 -26.23
N ARG A 246 9.42 -4.03 -26.52
CA ARG A 246 9.24 -3.38 -27.83
C ARG A 246 10.40 -3.65 -28.79
N LEU A 247 11.60 -3.81 -28.25
CA LEU A 247 12.82 -4.15 -28.98
C LEU A 247 13.37 -5.45 -28.37
N PRO A 248 12.90 -6.63 -28.82
CA PRO A 248 13.22 -7.89 -28.19
C PRO A 248 14.71 -8.19 -28.27
N ASP A 249 15.39 -8.20 -27.13
CA ASP A 249 16.71 -8.79 -26.97
C ASP A 249 16.52 -10.23 -26.47
N THR A 250 17.02 -11.22 -27.21
CA THR A 250 16.84 -12.63 -26.89
C THR A 250 17.42 -13.01 -25.53
N ARG A 251 18.41 -12.27 -25.01
CA ARG A 251 18.97 -12.45 -23.67
C ARG A 251 18.00 -12.05 -22.56
N LEU A 252 17.19 -11.02 -22.83
CA LEU A 252 16.19 -10.47 -21.94
C LEU A 252 14.78 -10.94 -22.32
N ALA A 253 14.63 -11.84 -23.29
CA ALA A 253 13.34 -12.38 -23.73
C ALA A 253 12.48 -13.00 -22.61
N PRO A 254 13.05 -13.57 -21.52
CA PRO A 254 12.25 -13.96 -20.38
C PRO A 254 11.49 -12.76 -19.78
N MET A 255 12.10 -11.55 -19.81
CA MET A 255 11.57 -10.27 -19.30
C MET A 255 10.24 -9.86 -19.95
#